data_AF-A0A537XZB7-F1
#
_entry.id   AF-A0A537XZB7-F1
#
_cell.length_a   1.000
_cell.length_b   1.000
_cell.length_c   1.000
_cell.angle_alpha   90.00
_cell.angle_beta   90.00
_cell.angle_gamma   90.00
#
_symmetry.space_group_name_H-M   'P 1'
#
loop_
_entity.id
_entity.type
_entity.pdbx_description
1 polymer ?
#
loop_
_entity_poly.entity_id
_entity_poly.type
_entity_poly.pdbx_seq_one_letter_code
_entity_poly.pdbx_strand_id
1 'polypeptide(L)'
;MKKFRSPYSQTGRVDSSFYSTVSMLRSIEDIVGIRPLTQFDTFANPMSNSFTSKPSLTPYTAVRPADAGNILNGANAPMAAQSAAQPLNQEDQIDMQVFNQAIWESVKGANSPMPAPRHILGGPASSPPTGSDN
;
A
#
# COMPACT_ATOMS: atom_id res chain seq x y z
N MET A 1 -8.17 0.44 -7.94
CA MET A 1 -9.23 1.36 -8.40
C MET A 1 -8.99 2.75 -7.79
N LYS A 2 -8.55 3.74 -8.57
CA LYS A 2 -8.23 5.09 -8.05
C LYS A 2 -9.46 5.99 -8.29
N LYS A 3 -10.03 6.54 -7.21
CA LYS A 3 -11.25 7.38 -7.29
C LYS A 3 -10.85 8.85 -7.15
N PHE A 4 -11.18 9.67 -8.14
CA PHE A 4 -11.08 11.14 -8.03
C PHE A 4 -12.35 11.67 -7.32
N ARG A 5 -12.19 12.54 -6.33
CA ARG A 5 -13.29 13.19 -5.60
C ARG A 5 -13.24 14.70 -5.83
N SER A 6 -14.10 15.20 -6.71
CA SER A 6 -14.39 16.62 -6.95
C SER A 6 -15.89 16.76 -7.24
N PRO A 7 -16.54 17.91 -6.95
CA PRO A 7 -17.94 18.17 -7.32
C PRO A 7 -18.23 17.97 -8.81
N TYR A 8 -17.20 18.15 -9.66
CA TYR A 8 -17.28 17.99 -11.10
C TYR A 8 -16.79 16.62 -11.60
N SER A 9 -16.34 15.73 -10.72
CA SER A 9 -15.99 14.36 -11.10
C SER A 9 -17.25 13.51 -11.28
N GLN A 10 -17.23 12.59 -12.25
CA GLN A 10 -18.33 11.67 -12.51
C GLN A 10 -18.72 10.92 -11.21
N THR A 11 -19.96 11.14 -10.74
CA THR A 11 -20.42 10.58 -9.46
C THR A 11 -21.13 9.25 -9.73
N GLY A 12 -20.54 8.14 -9.27
CA GLY A 12 -21.21 6.83 -9.21
C GLY A 12 -21.05 5.90 -10.43
N ARG A 13 -20.22 6.24 -11.42
CA ARG A 13 -19.86 5.35 -12.54
C ARG A 13 -18.36 5.05 -12.56
N VAL A 14 -18.02 3.83 -12.98
CA VAL A 14 -16.64 3.43 -13.23
C VAL A 14 -16.33 3.73 -14.68
N ASP A 15 -15.45 4.71 -14.92
CA ASP A 15 -14.89 4.94 -16.24
C ASP A 15 -13.78 3.91 -16.49
N SER A 16 -13.98 3.05 -17.49
CA SER A 16 -13.02 2.01 -17.90
C SER A 16 -12.23 2.41 -19.15
N SER A 17 -12.37 3.66 -19.59
CA SER A 17 -11.59 4.21 -20.71
C SER A 17 -10.11 4.20 -20.36
N PHE A 18 -9.27 3.79 -21.31
CA PHE A 18 -7.83 3.82 -21.13
C PHE A 18 -7.32 5.26 -21.21
N TYR A 19 -6.75 5.75 -20.10
CA TYR A 19 -6.11 7.06 -20.03
C TYR A 19 -4.63 6.92 -19.75
N SER A 20 -3.84 7.78 -20.40
CA SER A 20 -2.40 7.94 -20.15
C SER A 20 -2.12 9.30 -19.52
N THR A 21 -0.87 9.55 -19.11
CA THR A 21 -0.45 10.89 -18.65
C THR A 21 -0.71 11.97 -19.70
N VAL A 22 -0.59 11.63 -20.99
CA VAL A 22 -0.87 12.56 -22.09
C VAL A 22 -2.37 12.89 -22.20
N SER A 23 -3.26 11.94 -21.88
CA SER A 23 -4.71 12.20 -21.78
C SER A 23 -5.04 13.22 -20.68
N MET A 24 -4.27 13.22 -19.59
CA MET A 24 -4.43 14.21 -18.53
C MET A 24 -3.97 15.60 -19.00
N LEU A 25 -2.83 15.70 -19.70
CA LEU A 25 -2.36 16.95 -20.30
C LEU A 25 -3.39 17.49 -21.30
N ARG A 26 -3.87 16.67 -22.22
CA ARG A 26 -4.94 17.01 -23.17
C ARG A 26 -6.17 17.63 -22.51
N SER A 27 -6.58 17.03 -21.39
CA SER A 27 -7.75 17.49 -20.63
C SER A 27 -7.51 18.85 -19.98
N ILE A 28 -6.29 19.11 -19.48
CA ILE A 28 -5.91 20.42 -18.92
C ILE A 28 -5.85 21.47 -20.03
N GLU A 29 -5.28 21.11 -21.19
CA GLU A 29 -5.24 21.98 -22.35
C GLU A 29 -6.63 22.42 -22.79
N ASP A 30 -7.57 21.48 -22.89
CA ASP A 30 -8.98 21.75 -23.24
C ASP A 30 -9.71 22.61 -22.18
N ILE A 31 -9.39 22.45 -20.89
CA ILE A 31 -9.98 23.28 -19.81
C ILE A 31 -9.45 24.73 -19.85
N VAL A 32 -8.15 24.90 -20.14
CA VAL A 32 -7.49 26.22 -20.17
C VAL A 32 -7.67 26.91 -21.53
N GLY A 33 -8.04 26.17 -22.57
CA GLY A 33 -8.24 26.68 -23.93
C GLY A 33 -6.95 26.88 -24.73
N ILE A 34 -5.88 26.16 -24.36
CA ILE A 34 -4.60 26.20 -25.08
C ILE A 34 -4.57 25.11 -26.16
N ARG A 35 -3.85 25.39 -27.26
CA ARG A 35 -3.67 24.44 -28.35
C ARG A 35 -2.72 23.31 -27.91
N PRO A 36 -2.90 22.09 -28.45
CA PRO A 36 -2.04 20.97 -28.10
C PRO A 36 -0.57 21.27 -28.37
N LEU A 37 0.24 21.05 -27.35
CA LEU A 37 1.67 21.40 -27.36
C LEU A 37 2.49 20.44 -28.23
N THR A 38 1.99 19.22 -28.44
CA THR A 38 2.66 18.19 -29.23
C THR A 38 1.66 17.35 -30.05
N GLN A 39 2.17 16.62 -31.05
CA GLN A 39 1.37 15.66 -31.83
C GLN A 39 0.80 14.54 -30.94
N PHE A 40 1.56 14.10 -29.93
CA PHE A 40 1.10 13.07 -28.99
C PHE A 40 -0.10 13.54 -28.16
N ASP A 41 -0.14 14.82 -27.79
CA ASP A 41 -1.27 15.41 -27.08
C ASP A 41 -2.52 15.47 -27.97
N THR A 42 -2.33 15.88 -29.23
CA THR A 42 -3.42 15.98 -30.21
C THR A 42 -4.16 14.64 -30.41
N PHE A 43 -3.45 13.50 -30.34
CA PHE A 43 -4.04 12.15 -30.47
C PHE A 43 -4.48 11.53 -29.14
N ALA A 44 -4.23 12.18 -28.00
CA ALA A 44 -4.65 11.66 -26.72
C ALA A 44 -6.16 11.83 -26.54
N ASN A 45 -6.81 10.79 -26.01
CA ASN A 45 -8.23 10.89 -25.66
C ASN A 45 -8.37 11.78 -24.41
N PRO A 46 -9.13 12.88 -24.46
CA PRO A 46 -9.40 13.71 -23.29
C PRO A 46 -10.25 12.92 -22.27
N MET A 47 -10.06 13.22 -20.98
CA MET A 47 -10.79 12.61 -19.86
C MET A 47 -12.19 13.21 -19.68
N SER A 48 -12.85 13.60 -20.77
CA SER A 48 -14.16 14.28 -20.74
C SER A 48 -15.24 13.44 -20.04
N ASN A 49 -15.18 12.11 -20.16
CA ASN A 49 -16.09 11.19 -19.48
C ASN A 49 -15.91 11.16 -17.95
N SER A 50 -14.73 11.56 -17.46
CA SER A 50 -14.43 11.62 -16.02
C SER A 50 -14.97 12.89 -15.36
N PHE A 51 -15.39 13.90 -16.14
CA PHE A 51 -15.92 15.16 -15.64
C PHE A 51 -17.35 15.42 -16.11
N THR A 52 -18.15 16.08 -15.27
CA THR A 52 -19.52 16.52 -15.58
C THR A 52 -19.59 18.04 -15.53
N SER A 53 -20.37 18.65 -16.42
CA SER A 53 -20.64 20.10 -16.39
C SER A 53 -21.61 20.50 -15.27
N LYS A 54 -22.38 19.55 -14.73
CA LYS A 54 -23.28 19.75 -13.60
C LYS A 54 -22.62 19.27 -12.32
N PRO A 55 -22.35 20.16 -11.34
CA PRO A 55 -21.72 19.76 -10.09
C PRO A 55 -22.68 18.91 -9.25
N SER A 56 -22.18 17.81 -8.70
CA SER A 56 -22.88 17.05 -7.68
C SER A 56 -22.45 17.55 -6.30
N LEU A 57 -23.38 18.16 -5.57
CA LEU A 57 -23.15 18.67 -4.20
C LEU A 57 -23.55 17.65 -3.12
N THR A 58 -23.82 16.40 -3.52
CA THR A 58 -24.19 15.35 -2.57
C THR A 58 -23.04 15.13 -1.58
N PRO A 59 -23.27 15.27 -0.27
CA PRO A 59 -22.25 15.02 0.74
C PRO A 59 -21.73 13.59 0.59
N TYR A 60 -20.40 13.44 0.54
CA TYR A 60 -19.79 12.13 0.53
C TYR A 60 -19.68 11.60 1.97
N THR A 61 -20.32 10.47 2.24
CA THR A 61 -20.12 9.73 3.50
C THR A 61 -18.83 8.93 3.40
N ALA A 62 -17.83 9.29 4.20
CA ALA A 62 -16.62 8.50 4.32
C ALA A 62 -16.93 7.16 4.98
N VAL A 63 -16.76 6.07 4.21
CA VAL A 63 -16.68 4.73 4.78
C VAL A 63 -15.42 4.68 5.62
N ARG A 64 -15.58 4.75 6.95
CA ARG A 64 -14.51 4.46 7.89
C ARG A 64 -14.34 2.94 7.91
N PRO A 65 -13.13 2.40 7.72
CA PRO A 65 -12.87 0.99 7.99
C PRO A 65 -13.35 0.66 9.40
N ALA A 66 -14.04 -0.47 9.59
CA ALA A 66 -14.44 -0.91 10.93
C ALA A 66 -13.23 -0.98 11.88
N ASP A 67 -12.08 -1.28 11.30
CA ASP A 67 -10.82 -1.56 11.97
C ASP A 67 -9.86 -0.37 11.96
N ALA A 68 -10.38 0.86 11.94
CA ALA A 68 -9.61 2.10 11.73
C ALA A 68 -8.49 2.36 12.76
N GLY A 69 -7.38 1.63 12.64
CA GLY A 69 -6.10 1.84 13.30
C GLY A 69 -5.94 1.23 14.70
N ASN A 70 -6.98 0.62 15.27
CA ASN A 70 -6.95 0.16 16.67
C ASN A 70 -6.88 -1.37 16.85
N ILE A 71 -6.70 -2.13 15.77
CA ILE A 71 -6.37 -3.55 15.88
C ILE A 71 -4.89 -3.65 16.20
N LEU A 72 -4.60 -3.88 17.47
CA LEU A 72 -3.26 -4.16 17.98
C LEU A 72 -3.15 -5.64 18.32
N ASN A 73 -1.94 -6.18 18.26
CA ASN A 73 -1.64 -7.46 18.87
C ASN A 73 -1.92 -7.33 20.39
N GLY A 74 -2.82 -8.16 20.92
CA GLY A 74 -3.15 -8.14 22.35
C GLY A 74 -1.96 -8.56 23.22
N ALA A 75 -2.00 -8.25 24.52
CA ALA A 75 -0.92 -8.59 25.46
C ALA A 75 -0.61 -10.11 25.54
N ASN A 76 -1.57 -10.96 25.16
CA ASN A 76 -1.44 -12.42 25.14
C ASN A 76 -1.04 -12.96 23.75
N ALA A 77 -0.71 -12.09 22.79
CA ALA A 77 -0.27 -12.52 21.46
C ALA A 77 1.04 -13.31 21.57
N PRO A 78 1.29 -14.26 20.66
CA PRO A 78 2.56 -14.95 20.58
C PRO A 78 3.71 -13.95 20.50
N MET A 79 4.77 -14.19 21.26
CA MET A 79 5.96 -13.33 21.35
C MET A 79 5.70 -11.86 21.78
N ALA A 80 4.57 -11.54 22.41
CA ALA A 80 4.25 -10.15 22.82
C ALA A 80 5.31 -9.56 23.77
N ALA A 81 5.82 -10.32 24.73
CA ALA A 81 6.86 -9.87 25.65
C ALA A 81 8.19 -9.57 24.95
N GLN A 82 8.58 -10.45 24.01
CA GLN A 82 9.79 -10.32 23.20
C GLN A 82 9.70 -9.11 22.26
N SER A 83 8.53 -8.88 21.66
CA SER A 83 8.27 -7.71 20.81
C SER A 83 8.29 -6.40 21.60
N ALA A 84 7.79 -6.41 22.85
CA ALA A 84 7.76 -5.21 23.70
C ALA A 84 9.14 -4.82 24.25
N ALA A 85 10.07 -5.77 24.36
CA ALA A 85 11.43 -5.54 24.85
C ALA A 85 12.39 -4.99 23.78
N GLN A 86 11.98 -4.90 22.51
CA GLN A 86 12.84 -4.42 21.43
C GLN A 86 13.12 -2.91 21.52
N PRO A 87 14.35 -2.45 21.22
CA PRO A 87 14.66 -1.03 21.13
C PRO A 87 14.04 -0.42 19.86
N LEU A 88 12.98 0.36 20.02
CA LEU A 88 12.26 1.06 18.93
C LEU A 88 12.54 2.57 18.90
N ASN A 89 13.59 3.01 19.59
CA ASN A 89 13.93 4.42 19.79
C ASN A 89 14.77 5.04 18.65
N GLN A 90 15.45 4.23 17.84
CA GLN A 90 16.14 4.66 16.62
C GLN A 90 16.00 3.60 15.53
N GLU A 91 16.18 4.01 14.28
CA GLU A 91 16.20 3.10 13.14
C GLU A 91 17.30 2.04 13.28
N ASP A 92 17.02 0.83 12.77
CA ASP A 92 17.99 -0.27 12.64
C ASP A 92 18.57 -0.86 13.95
N GLN A 93 17.92 -0.64 15.10
CA GLN A 93 18.35 -1.24 16.39
C GLN A 93 17.68 -2.58 16.73
N ILE A 94 16.63 -2.95 15.99
CA ILE A 94 15.84 -4.15 16.30
C ILE A 94 16.56 -5.43 15.91
N ASP A 95 16.32 -6.50 16.67
CA ASP A 95 16.60 -7.86 16.20
C ASP A 95 15.54 -8.24 15.15
N MET A 96 15.93 -8.15 13.88
CA MET A 96 15.06 -8.48 12.76
C MET A 96 14.56 -9.92 12.79
N GLN A 97 15.35 -10.88 13.28
CA GLN A 97 14.96 -12.29 13.31
C GLN A 97 13.85 -12.52 14.33
N VAL A 98 13.97 -11.91 15.52
CA VAL A 98 12.94 -11.96 16.57
C VAL A 98 11.64 -11.31 16.11
N PHE A 99 11.72 -10.15 15.44
CA PHE A 99 10.53 -9.45 14.97
C PHE A 99 9.82 -10.17 13.82
N ASN A 100 10.58 -10.75 12.90
CA ASN A 100 10.03 -11.59 11.84
C ASN A 100 9.31 -12.82 12.42
N GLN A 101 9.85 -13.42 13.49
CA GLN A 101 9.20 -14.56 14.14
C GLN A 101 7.89 -14.14 14.82
N ALA A 102 7.85 -13.00 15.50
CA ALA A 102 6.63 -12.46 16.10
C ALA A 102 5.54 -12.21 15.05
N ILE A 103 5.90 -11.67 13.88
CA ILE A 103 4.97 -11.49 12.75
C ILE A 103 4.50 -12.85 12.20
N TRP A 104 5.43 -13.80 12.05
CA TRP A 104 5.11 -15.14 11.55
C TRP A 104 4.12 -15.87 12.46
N GLU A 105 4.36 -15.89 13.77
CA GLU A 105 3.47 -16.53 14.75
C GLU A 105 2.11 -15.82 14.85
N SER A 106 2.06 -14.49 14.65
CA SER A 106 0.80 -13.73 14.57
C SER A 106 -0.07 -14.16 13.38
N VAL A 107 0.53 -14.41 12.22
CA VAL A 107 -0.20 -14.77 10.98
C VAL A 107 -0.45 -16.28 10.86
N LYS A 108 0.51 -17.11 11.27
CA LYS A 108 0.52 -18.57 11.05
C LYS A 108 0.16 -19.37 12.29
N GLY A 109 0.07 -18.74 13.46
CA GLY A 109 -0.20 -19.35 14.76
C GLY A 109 1.08 -19.61 15.55
N ALA A 110 0.95 -19.61 16.89
CA ALA A 110 2.05 -19.66 17.86
C ALA A 110 3.03 -20.84 17.71
N ASN A 111 2.57 -21.96 17.13
CA ASN A 111 3.37 -23.18 16.99
C ASN A 111 3.89 -23.39 15.56
N SER A 112 3.79 -22.39 14.67
CA SER A 112 4.24 -22.53 13.29
C SER A 112 5.75 -22.26 13.20
N PRO A 113 6.58 -23.22 12.76
CA PRO A 113 8.01 -22.99 12.60
C PRO A 113 8.26 -21.97 11.49
N MET A 114 8.91 -20.85 11.82
CA MET A 114 9.32 -19.86 10.82
C MET A 114 10.47 -20.44 9.97
N PRO A 115 10.39 -20.39 8.64
CA PRO A 115 11.48 -20.85 7.78
C PRO A 115 12.74 -20.00 8.00
N ALA A 116 13.91 -20.65 7.94
CA ALA A 116 15.19 -19.96 8.13
C ALA A 116 15.42 -18.88 7.06
N PRO A 117 15.98 -17.71 7.43
CA PRO A 117 16.34 -16.66 6.48
C PRO A 117 17.26 -17.21 5.38
N ARG A 118 16.88 -17.04 4.11
CA ARG A 118 17.69 -17.48 2.97
C ARG A 118 18.53 -16.33 2.46
N HIS A 119 19.78 -16.25 2.89
CA HIS A 119 20.76 -15.27 2.41
C HIS A 119 21.63 -15.93 1.33
N ILE A 120 21.02 -16.27 0.19
CA ILE A 120 21.77 -16.90 -0.90
C ILE A 120 22.29 -15.81 -1.84
N LEU A 121 23.55 -15.42 -1.66
CA LEU A 121 24.40 -14.97 -2.75
C LEU A 121 25.37 -16.13 -3.10
N GLY A 122 24.83 -17.27 -3.54
CA GLY A 122 25.60 -18.36 -4.16
C GLY A 122 26.57 -19.18 -3.29
N GLY A 123 26.38 -19.33 -1.97
CA GLY A 123 27.23 -20.19 -1.11
C GLY A 123 26.42 -21.20 -0.27
N PRO A 124 27.01 -22.34 0.15
CA PRO A 124 26.29 -23.39 0.87
C PRO A 124 25.78 -22.91 2.23
N ALA A 125 24.55 -23.30 2.57
CA ALA A 125 23.88 -22.92 3.80
C ALA A 125 24.70 -23.34 5.03
N SER A 126 25.10 -22.37 5.85
CA SER A 126 25.70 -22.63 7.16
C SER A 126 24.67 -23.31 8.06
N SER A 127 24.99 -24.52 8.53
CA SER A 127 24.19 -25.32 9.44
C SER A 127 23.91 -24.59 10.77
N PRO A 128 22.76 -24.86 11.43
CA PRO A 128 22.44 -24.25 12.72
C PRO A 128 23.43 -24.70 13.81
N PRO A 129 23.73 -23.87 14.82
CA PRO A 129 24.59 -24.26 15.93
C PRO A 129 23.91 -25.38 16.73
N THR A 130 24.52 -26.57 16.68
CA THR A 130 24.21 -27.68 17.58
C THR A 130 24.60 -27.28 19.00
N GLY A 131 23.61 -27.08 19.86
CA GLY A 131 23.83 -26.99 21.29
C GLY A 131 24.22 -28.36 21.85
N SER A 132 25.44 -28.46 22.37
CA SER A 132 25.82 -29.35 23.48
C SER A 132 27.29 -29.13 23.81
N ASP A 133 27.59 -28.38 24.86
CA ASP A 133 28.85 -28.48 25.59
C ASP A 133 28.55 -28.25 27.08
N ASN A 134 28.59 -29.37 27.83
CA ASN A 134 28.69 -29.59 29.29
C ASN A 134 27.98 -28.65 30.27
#